data_AF-A0A833FXW2-F1
#
_entry.id   AF-A0A833FXW2-F1
#
_cell.length_a   1.000
_cell.length_b   1.000
_cell.length_c   1.000
_cell.angle_alpha   90.00
_cell.angle_beta   90.00
_cell.angle_gamma   90.00
#
_symmetry.space_group_name_H-M   'P 1'
#
loop_
_entity.id
_entity.type
_entity.pdbx_description
1 polymer ?
#
loop_
_entity_poly.entity_id
_entity_poly.type
_entity_poly.pdbx_seq_one_letter_code
_entity_poly.pdbx_strand_id
1 'polypeptide(L)'
;MIETSTYKGRAAAAMMRLAETRPWNEIALLDIAAEAGISLEDLMREGRSKAAFLGAFAELINAEQLKKVAPRAASDTPRDRLFDAVMTRFDLLAPYRAALKRIEASAYLAPELIRPALAMHATLLAAAGIPAEGPQGAARLAGLAAVYSRTFRTWLEDDDPGLAKTMAALDRRLRRGERWLRGAGDLARAGRSFIEGLGRVLAGRKQKTEAPAEASKPAAATATPTNGSGTSTAS
;
A
#
# COMPACT_ATOMS: atom_id res chain seq x y z
N MET A 1 -2.78 -23.04 14.25
CA MET A 1 -2.66 -24.13 13.26
C MET A 1 -3.62 -23.81 12.14
N ILE A 2 -3.22 -23.96 10.87
CA ILE A 2 -4.11 -23.67 9.73
C ILE A 2 -5.28 -24.66 9.65
N GLU A 3 -6.40 -24.23 9.08
CA GLU A 3 -7.58 -25.07 8.89
C GLU A 3 -7.32 -26.19 7.87
N THR A 4 -7.68 -27.42 8.24
CA THR A 4 -7.48 -28.64 7.41
C THR A 4 -8.78 -29.41 7.15
N SER A 5 -9.93 -28.76 7.32
CA SER A 5 -11.26 -29.33 7.01
C SER A 5 -11.49 -29.51 5.50
N THR A 6 -10.79 -28.72 4.68
CA THR A 6 -10.89 -28.72 3.21
C THR A 6 -9.70 -29.42 2.57
N TYR A 7 -9.87 -29.90 1.34
CA TYR A 7 -8.77 -30.50 0.56
C TYR A 7 -7.63 -29.50 0.33
N LYS A 8 -7.95 -28.26 0.00
CA LYS A 8 -7.00 -27.15 -0.12
C LYS A 8 -6.21 -26.93 1.19
N GLY A 9 -6.87 -26.96 2.35
CA GLY A 9 -6.22 -26.83 3.66
C GLY A 9 -5.29 -27.99 3.99
N ARG A 10 -5.72 -29.24 3.72
CA ARG A 10 -4.88 -30.43 3.89
C ARG A 10 -3.64 -30.38 2.99
N ALA A 11 -3.81 -30.01 1.73
CA ALA A 11 -2.71 -29.86 0.78
C ALA A 11 -1.70 -28.79 1.21
N ALA A 12 -2.18 -27.63 1.68
CA ALA A 12 -1.31 -26.58 2.21
C ALA A 12 -0.51 -27.06 3.44
N ALA A 13 -1.14 -27.76 4.38
CA ALA A 13 -0.48 -28.31 5.56
C ALA A 13 0.56 -29.38 5.19
N ALA A 14 0.20 -30.30 4.29
CA ALA A 14 1.09 -31.34 3.77
C ALA A 14 2.33 -30.76 3.08
N MET A 15 2.14 -29.76 2.22
CA MET A 15 3.21 -29.05 1.55
C MET A 15 4.19 -28.39 2.54
N MET A 16 3.70 -27.79 3.63
CA MET A 16 4.57 -27.21 4.66
C MET A 16 5.35 -28.29 5.43
N ARG A 17 4.75 -29.45 5.74
CA ARG A 17 5.46 -30.58 6.37
C ARG A 17 6.55 -31.15 5.48
N LEU A 18 6.27 -31.33 4.18
CA LEU A 18 7.26 -31.78 3.21
C LEU A 18 8.42 -30.77 3.10
N ALA A 19 8.09 -29.48 2.99
CA ALA A 19 9.07 -28.42 2.89
C ALA A 19 9.93 -28.23 4.14
N GLU A 20 9.53 -28.78 5.30
CA GLU A 20 10.35 -28.76 6.51
C GLU A 20 11.55 -29.69 6.43
N THR A 21 11.47 -30.78 5.65
CA THR A 21 12.50 -31.83 5.62
C THR A 21 13.16 -32.00 4.25
N ARG A 22 12.48 -31.58 3.18
CA ARG A 22 12.95 -31.77 1.79
C ARG A 22 13.27 -30.44 1.08
N PRO A 23 14.22 -30.43 0.14
CA PRO A 23 14.43 -29.29 -0.75
C PRO A 23 13.15 -28.94 -1.52
N TRP A 24 12.80 -27.65 -1.59
CA TRP A 24 11.53 -27.20 -2.16
C TRP A 24 11.35 -27.59 -3.64
N ASN A 25 12.45 -27.59 -4.41
CA ASN A 25 12.48 -27.99 -5.81
C ASN A 25 12.17 -29.48 -6.03
N GLU A 26 12.50 -30.34 -5.06
CA GLU A 26 12.30 -31.80 -5.12
C GLU A 26 10.91 -32.27 -4.68
N ILE A 27 10.09 -31.37 -4.15
CA ILE A 27 8.70 -31.69 -3.79
C ILE A 27 7.85 -31.65 -5.06
N ALA A 28 7.19 -32.75 -5.39
CA ALA A 28 6.23 -32.85 -6.47
C ALA A 28 4.78 -32.69 -5.97
N LEU A 29 3.83 -32.39 -6.87
CA LEU A 29 2.41 -32.37 -6.52
C LEU A 29 1.90 -33.74 -6.05
N LEU A 30 2.45 -34.82 -6.59
CA LEU A 30 2.11 -36.17 -6.14
C LEU A 30 2.55 -36.43 -4.70
N ASP A 31 3.70 -35.90 -4.27
CA ASP A 31 4.13 -35.97 -2.86
C ASP A 31 3.14 -35.25 -1.95
N ILE A 32 2.68 -34.06 -2.36
CA ILE A 32 1.71 -33.27 -1.61
C ILE A 32 0.37 -34.02 -1.49
N ALA A 33 -0.10 -34.64 -2.57
CA ALA A 33 -1.32 -35.44 -2.57
C ALA A 33 -1.22 -36.62 -1.60
N ALA A 34 -0.11 -37.37 -1.68
CA ALA A 34 0.15 -38.51 -0.81
C ALA A 34 0.22 -38.10 0.67
N GLU A 35 0.99 -37.07 0.99
CA GLU A 35 1.12 -36.53 2.35
C GLU A 35 -0.19 -35.94 2.89
N ALA A 36 -1.05 -35.40 2.02
CA ALA A 36 -2.36 -34.89 2.39
C ALA A 36 -3.45 -35.98 2.52
N GLY A 37 -3.16 -37.22 2.09
CA GLY A 37 -4.13 -38.31 2.05
C GLY A 37 -5.28 -38.05 1.07
N ILE A 38 -5.00 -37.43 -0.07
CA ILE A 38 -5.98 -37.16 -1.14
C ILE A 38 -5.49 -37.68 -2.49
N SER A 39 -6.43 -37.93 -3.41
CA SER A 39 -6.08 -38.30 -4.78
C SER A 39 -5.38 -37.13 -5.49
N LEU A 40 -4.51 -37.43 -6.46
CA LEU A 40 -3.93 -36.38 -7.32
C LEU A 40 -5.03 -35.62 -8.07
N GLU A 41 -6.11 -36.30 -8.48
CA GLU A 41 -7.26 -35.66 -9.13
C GLU A 41 -7.91 -34.60 -8.23
N ASP A 42 -8.18 -34.94 -6.97
CA ASP A 42 -8.77 -34.02 -6.00
C ASP A 42 -7.82 -32.85 -5.69
N LEU A 43 -6.51 -33.11 -5.55
CA LEU A 43 -5.52 -32.05 -5.42
C LEU A 43 -5.57 -31.10 -6.63
N MET A 44 -5.58 -31.64 -7.84
CA MET A 44 -5.55 -30.88 -9.09
C MET A 44 -6.82 -30.06 -9.34
N ARG A 45 -7.95 -30.43 -8.72
CA ARG A 45 -9.18 -29.61 -8.70
C ARG A 45 -9.02 -28.36 -7.84
N GLU A 46 -8.25 -28.44 -6.75
CA GLU A 46 -8.00 -27.32 -5.82
C GLU A 46 -6.87 -26.38 -6.28
N GLY A 47 -5.85 -26.92 -6.96
CA GLY A 47 -4.70 -26.14 -7.39
C GLY A 47 -3.79 -26.91 -8.35
N ARG A 48 -3.23 -26.18 -9.34
CA ARG A 48 -2.43 -26.78 -10.42
C ARG A 48 -0.93 -26.60 -10.27
N SER A 49 -0.46 -25.98 -9.20
CA SER A 49 0.97 -25.70 -8.98
C SER A 49 1.30 -25.63 -7.48
N LYS A 50 2.58 -25.84 -7.14
CA LYS A 50 3.08 -25.59 -5.77
C LYS A 50 2.82 -24.15 -5.32
N ALA A 51 2.92 -23.20 -6.25
CA ALA A 51 2.61 -21.80 -5.99
C ALA A 51 1.14 -21.58 -5.61
N ALA A 52 0.20 -22.29 -6.24
CA ALA A 52 -1.22 -22.23 -5.87
C ALA A 52 -1.45 -22.68 -4.42
N PHE A 53 -0.81 -23.78 -3.99
CA PHE A 53 -0.91 -24.25 -2.60
C PHE A 53 -0.16 -23.35 -1.60
N LEU A 54 0.94 -22.72 -1.99
CA LEU A 54 1.60 -21.70 -1.18
C LEU A 54 0.73 -20.43 -1.05
N GLY A 55 0.02 -20.04 -2.10
CA GLY A 55 -1.01 -18.99 -2.06
C GLY A 55 -2.16 -19.38 -1.12
N ALA A 56 -2.63 -20.63 -1.18
CA ALA A 56 -3.64 -21.17 -0.28
C ALA A 56 -3.20 -21.10 1.19
N PHE A 57 -1.96 -21.50 1.47
CA PHE A 57 -1.36 -21.37 2.79
C PHE A 57 -1.36 -19.90 3.27
N ALA A 58 -0.95 -18.97 2.40
CA ALA A 58 -0.94 -17.55 2.74
C ALA A 58 -2.34 -17.00 3.06
N GLU A 59 -3.38 -17.44 2.33
CA GLU A 59 -4.79 -17.11 2.59
C GLU A 59 -5.26 -17.66 3.94
N LEU A 60 -4.93 -18.91 4.28
CA LEU A 60 -5.28 -19.51 5.57
C LEU A 60 -4.63 -18.77 6.74
N ILE A 61 -3.34 -18.40 6.63
CA ILE A 61 -2.68 -17.57 7.64
C ILE A 61 -3.34 -16.20 7.75
N ASN A 62 -3.76 -15.60 6.63
CA ASN A 62 -4.45 -14.32 6.62
C ASN A 62 -5.81 -14.40 7.35
N ALA A 63 -6.57 -15.48 7.13
CA ALA A 63 -7.82 -15.72 7.85
C ALA A 63 -7.60 -15.88 9.36
N GLU A 64 -6.57 -16.63 9.78
CA GLU A 64 -6.20 -16.75 11.20
C GLU A 64 -5.74 -15.43 11.82
N GLN A 65 -5.05 -14.60 11.05
CA GLN A 65 -4.63 -13.28 11.48
C GLN A 65 -5.80 -12.35 11.78
N LEU A 66 -6.84 -12.36 10.94
CA LEU A 66 -8.05 -11.56 11.14
C LEU A 66 -8.78 -11.92 12.44
N LYS A 67 -8.71 -13.18 12.87
CA LYS A 67 -9.26 -13.64 14.17
C LYS A 67 -8.47 -13.12 15.38
N LYS A 68 -7.24 -12.63 15.17
CA LYS A 68 -6.30 -12.20 16.22
C LYS A 68 -6.06 -10.69 16.25
N VAL A 69 -6.86 -9.90 15.52
CA VAL A 69 -6.73 -8.44 15.55
C VAL A 69 -7.01 -7.93 16.95
N ALA A 70 -6.00 -7.33 17.58
CA ALA A 70 -6.11 -6.79 18.92
C ALA A 70 -7.02 -5.54 18.95
N PRO A 71 -7.77 -5.31 20.05
CA PRO A 71 -8.45 -4.04 20.28
C PRO A 71 -7.42 -2.89 20.29
N ARG A 72 -7.78 -1.78 19.66
CA ARG A 72 -6.93 -0.59 19.58
C ARG A 72 -6.97 0.18 20.88
N ALA A 73 -5.80 0.46 21.48
CA ALA A 73 -5.71 1.43 22.56
C ALA A 73 -5.74 2.86 21.99
N ALA A 74 -6.25 3.80 22.78
CA ALA A 74 -6.37 5.21 22.37
C ALA A 74 -4.98 5.85 22.09
N SER A 75 -3.94 5.37 22.76
CA SER A 75 -2.56 5.84 22.63
C SER A 75 -1.83 5.31 21.40
N ASP A 76 -2.33 4.27 20.73
CA ASP A 76 -1.55 3.59 19.70
C ASP A 76 -1.41 4.44 18.45
N THR A 77 -0.17 4.63 18.00
CA THR A 77 0.07 5.22 16.69
C THR A 77 -0.23 4.20 15.58
N PRO A 78 -0.53 4.64 14.33
CA PRO A 78 -0.68 3.71 13.20
C PRO A 78 0.55 2.82 12.98
N ARG A 79 1.74 3.32 13.33
CA ARG A 79 2.98 2.55 13.25
C ARG A 79 3.01 1.41 14.27
N ASP A 80 2.62 1.69 15.51
CA ASP A 80 2.65 0.68 16.58
C ASP A 80 1.66 -0.44 16.26
N ARG A 81 0.44 -0.09 15.79
CA ARG A 81 -0.52 -1.11 15.31
C ARG A 81 -0.02 -1.93 14.13
N LEU A 82 0.70 -1.30 13.19
CA LEU A 82 1.28 -2.01 12.05
C LEU A 82 2.43 -2.92 12.48
N PHE A 83 3.22 -2.49 13.47
CA PHE A 83 4.25 -3.32 14.09
C PHE A 83 3.60 -4.58 14.70
N ASP A 84 2.58 -4.40 15.54
CA ASP A 84 1.88 -5.51 16.20
C ASP A 84 1.21 -6.45 15.20
N ALA A 85 0.59 -5.91 14.15
CA ALA A 85 0.01 -6.71 13.07
C ALA A 85 1.06 -7.58 12.36
N VAL A 86 2.25 -7.04 12.08
CA VAL A 86 3.34 -7.81 11.47
C VAL A 86 3.92 -8.85 12.44
N MET A 87 4.10 -8.51 13.71
CA MET A 87 4.59 -9.45 14.73
C MET A 87 3.60 -10.60 14.95
N THR A 88 2.29 -10.30 15.06
CA THR A 88 1.22 -11.31 15.15
C THR A 88 1.27 -12.28 13.96
N ARG A 89 1.57 -11.77 12.77
CA ARG A 89 1.74 -12.61 11.59
C ARG A 89 2.95 -13.53 11.71
N PHE A 90 4.08 -13.03 12.21
CA PHE A 90 5.26 -13.86 12.44
C PHE A 90 5.02 -14.94 13.50
N ASP A 91 4.26 -14.65 14.54
CA ASP A 91 3.85 -15.66 15.53
C ASP A 91 3.01 -16.77 14.90
N LEU A 92 2.09 -16.41 13.99
CA LEU A 92 1.31 -17.39 13.22
C LEU A 92 2.16 -18.22 12.26
N LEU A 93 3.24 -17.65 11.72
CA LEU A 93 4.15 -18.32 10.81
C LEU A 93 5.25 -19.13 11.53
N ALA A 94 5.47 -18.90 12.82
CA ALA A 94 6.54 -19.53 13.60
C ALA A 94 6.56 -21.06 13.53
N PRO A 95 5.42 -21.79 13.61
CA PRO A 95 5.40 -23.24 13.45
C PRO A 95 5.88 -23.73 12.09
N TYR A 96 5.92 -22.85 11.09
CA TYR A 96 6.25 -23.16 9.70
C TYR A 96 7.61 -22.57 9.28
N ARG A 97 8.38 -21.98 10.21
CA ARG A 97 9.62 -21.23 9.90
C ARG A 97 10.64 -22.07 9.13
N ALA A 98 10.87 -23.32 9.52
CA ALA A 98 11.84 -24.21 8.88
C ALA A 98 11.48 -24.52 7.41
N ALA A 99 10.18 -24.71 7.13
CA ALA A 99 9.67 -24.88 5.79
C ALA A 99 9.80 -23.59 4.96
N LEU A 100 9.39 -22.45 5.54
CA LEU A 100 9.48 -21.14 4.89
C LEU A 100 10.92 -20.75 4.54
N LYS A 101 11.89 -21.11 5.39
CA LYS A 101 13.33 -20.88 5.13
C LYS A 101 13.80 -21.62 3.87
N ARG A 102 13.41 -22.88 3.68
CA ARG A 102 13.74 -23.68 2.49
C ARG A 102 13.02 -23.18 1.23
N ILE A 103 11.78 -22.74 1.37
CA ILE A 103 11.00 -22.15 0.27
C ILE A 103 11.64 -20.83 -0.19
N GLU A 104 12.03 -19.95 0.74
CA GLU A 104 12.63 -18.64 0.43
C GLU A 104 13.96 -18.80 -0.31
N ALA A 105 14.81 -19.74 0.14
CA ALA A 105 16.09 -20.03 -0.49
C ALA A 105 15.97 -20.52 -1.95
N SER A 106 14.81 -21.07 -2.32
CA SER A 106 14.54 -21.55 -3.68
C SER A 106 13.97 -20.47 -4.61
N ALA A 107 13.89 -19.21 -4.13
CA ALA A 107 13.52 -17.98 -4.82
C ALA A 107 12.67 -18.18 -6.09
N TYR A 108 11.38 -18.42 -5.92
CA TYR A 108 10.42 -18.52 -7.02
C TYR A 108 9.49 -17.31 -7.04
N LEU A 109 9.50 -16.55 -8.15
CA LEU A 109 8.51 -15.52 -8.40
C LEU A 109 7.38 -16.14 -9.23
N ALA A 110 6.39 -16.72 -8.55
CA ALA A 110 5.18 -17.21 -9.22
C ALA A 110 4.18 -16.06 -9.39
N PRO A 111 3.62 -15.83 -10.59
CA PRO A 111 2.51 -14.92 -10.77
C PRO A 111 1.32 -15.21 -9.85
N GLU A 112 1.08 -16.48 -9.53
CA GLU A 112 0.00 -16.95 -8.66
C GLU A 112 0.14 -16.44 -7.21
N LEU A 113 1.34 -16.03 -6.80
CA LEU A 113 1.59 -15.48 -5.47
C LEU A 113 1.38 -13.97 -5.38
N ILE A 114 1.25 -13.26 -6.51
CA ILE A 114 1.10 -11.79 -6.53
C ILE A 114 -0.18 -11.38 -5.83
N ARG A 115 -1.34 -11.95 -6.21
CA ARG A 115 -2.64 -11.59 -5.62
C ARG A 115 -2.69 -11.94 -4.12
N PRO A 116 -2.32 -13.15 -3.66
CA PRO A 116 -2.25 -13.46 -2.23
C PRO A 116 -1.31 -12.52 -1.46
N ALA A 117 -0.15 -12.17 -2.01
CA ALA A 117 0.78 -11.25 -1.36
C ALA A 117 0.19 -9.84 -1.21
N LEU A 118 -0.46 -9.32 -2.25
CA LEU A 118 -1.14 -8.02 -2.17
C LEU A 118 -2.28 -8.04 -1.15
N ALA A 119 -3.11 -9.09 -1.13
CA ALA A 119 -4.21 -9.24 -0.17
C ALA A 119 -3.69 -9.31 1.28
N MET A 120 -2.58 -10.01 1.50
CA MET A 120 -1.89 -10.07 2.79
C MET A 120 -1.44 -8.66 3.24
N HIS A 121 -0.76 -7.90 2.37
CA HIS A 121 -0.32 -6.55 2.71
C HIS A 121 -1.48 -5.59 2.96
N ALA A 122 -2.56 -5.70 2.19
CA ALA A 122 -3.78 -4.93 2.43
C ALA A 122 -4.40 -5.26 3.79
N THR A 123 -4.42 -6.53 4.17
CA THR A 123 -4.94 -6.99 5.48
C THR A 123 -4.11 -6.43 6.63
N LEU A 124 -2.78 -6.42 6.51
CA LEU A 124 -1.89 -5.84 7.51
C LEU A 124 -2.11 -4.32 7.68
N LEU A 125 -2.31 -3.59 6.57
CA LEU A 125 -2.65 -2.16 6.63
C LEU A 125 -4.03 -1.94 7.27
N ALA A 126 -5.02 -2.76 6.90
CA ALA A 126 -6.37 -2.68 7.45
C ALA A 126 -6.38 -2.97 8.97
N ALA A 127 -5.64 -3.97 9.43
CA ALA A 127 -5.48 -4.26 10.86
C ALA A 127 -4.84 -3.07 11.62
N ALA A 128 -3.98 -2.30 10.95
CA ALA A 128 -3.40 -1.07 11.50
C ALA A 128 -4.32 0.17 11.35
N GLY A 129 -5.49 0.04 10.73
CA GLY A 129 -6.38 1.17 10.41
C GLY A 129 -5.76 2.15 9.41
N ILE A 130 -4.92 1.65 8.50
CA ILE A 130 -4.25 2.43 7.45
C ILE A 130 -4.94 2.16 6.12
N PRO A 131 -5.47 3.20 5.43
CA PRO A 131 -6.16 3.01 4.15
C PRO A 131 -5.20 2.59 3.04
N ALA A 132 -5.63 1.60 2.26
CA ALA A 132 -4.89 0.99 1.15
C ALA A 132 -5.43 1.39 -0.23
N GLU A 133 -6.37 2.33 -0.30
CA GLU A 133 -7.02 2.79 -1.54
C GLU A 133 -6.27 3.94 -2.24
N GLY A 134 -6.47 4.02 -3.56
CA GLY A 134 -5.93 5.08 -4.41
C GLY A 134 -4.40 5.06 -4.55
N PRO A 135 -3.82 6.09 -5.20
CA PRO A 135 -2.38 6.14 -5.48
C PRO A 135 -1.51 6.11 -4.20
N GLN A 136 -1.96 6.76 -3.14
CA GLN A 136 -1.27 6.72 -1.85
C GLN A 136 -1.36 5.34 -1.19
N GLY A 137 -2.51 4.68 -1.29
CA GLY A 137 -2.69 3.31 -0.82
C GLY A 137 -1.79 2.32 -1.55
N ALA A 138 -1.68 2.43 -2.88
CA ALA A 138 -0.74 1.63 -3.67
C ALA A 138 0.72 1.85 -3.22
N ALA A 139 1.12 3.10 -2.95
CA ALA A 139 2.44 3.40 -2.40
C ALA A 139 2.67 2.79 -1.00
N ARG A 140 1.64 2.80 -0.13
CA ARG A 140 1.71 2.15 1.19
C ARG A 140 1.80 0.63 1.08
N LEU A 141 1.07 0.01 0.17
CA LEU A 141 1.14 -1.43 -0.11
C LEU A 141 2.55 -1.83 -0.58
N ALA A 142 3.10 -1.12 -1.56
CA ALA A 142 4.45 -1.38 -2.06
C ALA A 142 5.52 -1.14 -0.98
N GLY A 143 5.38 -0.06 -0.20
CA GLY A 143 6.26 0.23 0.92
C GLY A 143 6.22 -0.86 1.99
N LEU A 144 5.01 -1.30 2.38
CA LEU A 144 4.83 -2.39 3.33
C LEU A 144 5.39 -3.70 2.78
N ALA A 145 5.19 -4.02 1.51
CA ALA A 145 5.77 -5.20 0.89
C ALA A 145 7.30 -5.20 1.03
N ALA A 146 7.95 -4.09 0.69
CA ALA A 146 9.40 -3.94 0.82
C ALA A 146 9.89 -4.05 2.27
N VAL A 147 9.17 -3.44 3.22
CA VAL A 147 9.49 -3.55 4.66
C VAL A 147 9.33 -5.00 5.12
N TYR A 148 8.18 -5.61 4.83
CA TYR A 148 7.83 -6.96 5.22
C TYR A 148 8.83 -7.97 4.68
N SER A 149 9.12 -7.98 3.37
CA SER A 149 10.07 -8.95 2.78
C SER A 149 11.46 -8.87 3.42
N ARG A 150 11.94 -7.66 3.72
CA ARG A 150 13.25 -7.49 4.36
C ARG A 150 13.25 -7.91 5.83
N THR A 151 12.16 -7.67 6.55
CA THR A 151 12.01 -8.11 7.94
C THR A 151 11.80 -9.62 8.01
N PHE A 152 11.02 -10.20 7.10
CA PHE A 152 10.78 -11.63 6.99
C PHE A 152 12.08 -12.42 6.83
N ARG A 153 13.00 -11.96 5.97
CA ARG A 153 14.35 -12.55 5.87
C ARG A 153 15.16 -12.45 7.17
N THR A 154 15.02 -11.35 7.91
CA THR A 154 15.66 -11.23 9.23
C THR A 154 15.06 -12.24 10.21
N TRP A 155 13.73 -12.35 10.20
CA TRP A 155 12.99 -13.29 11.05
C TRP A 155 13.31 -14.75 10.74
N LEU A 156 13.52 -15.14 9.49
CA LEU A 156 13.92 -16.52 9.13
C LEU A 156 15.28 -16.94 9.74
N GLU A 157 16.13 -15.97 10.08
CA GLU A 157 17.48 -16.17 10.64
C GLU A 157 17.58 -15.77 12.12
N ASP A 158 16.45 -15.39 12.75
CA ASP A 158 16.44 -14.89 14.12
C ASP A 158 16.08 -16.00 15.11
N ASP A 159 17.09 -16.75 15.54
CA ASP A 159 16.95 -17.87 16.50
C ASP A 159 16.77 -17.41 17.95
N ASP A 160 16.78 -16.10 18.21
CA ASP A 160 16.50 -15.54 19.54
C ASP A 160 15.01 -15.74 19.91
N PRO A 161 14.69 -16.33 21.08
CA PRO A 161 13.30 -16.54 21.50
C PRO A 161 12.48 -15.25 21.59
N GLY A 162 13.12 -14.12 21.90
CA GLY A 162 12.50 -12.80 21.97
C GLY A 162 12.42 -12.07 20.63
N LEU A 163 12.96 -12.64 19.55
CA LEU A 163 13.02 -12.05 18.21
C LEU A 163 13.63 -10.63 18.21
N ALA A 164 14.61 -10.37 19.07
CA ALA A 164 15.14 -9.02 19.28
C ALA A 164 15.68 -8.39 17.98
N LYS A 165 16.34 -9.17 17.11
CA LYS A 165 16.86 -8.69 15.82
C LYS A 165 15.72 -8.34 14.88
N THR A 166 14.69 -9.17 14.83
CA THR A 166 13.48 -8.97 14.01
C THR A 166 12.73 -7.72 14.44
N MET A 167 12.50 -7.55 15.74
CA MET A 167 11.80 -6.38 16.29
C MET A 167 12.54 -5.09 15.95
N ALA A 168 13.86 -5.05 16.21
CA ALA A 168 14.69 -3.89 15.87
C ALA A 168 14.73 -3.62 14.36
N ALA A 169 14.79 -4.67 13.54
CA ALA A 169 14.75 -4.58 12.08
C ALA A 169 13.43 -3.99 11.57
N LEU A 170 12.30 -4.43 12.14
CA LEU A 170 10.96 -3.96 11.80
C LEU A 170 10.75 -2.51 12.21
N ASP A 171 11.00 -2.17 13.47
CA ASP A 171 10.85 -0.80 14.00
C ASP A 171 11.65 0.20 13.16
N ARG A 172 12.93 -0.10 12.90
CA ARG A 172 13.80 0.77 12.11
C ARG A 172 13.26 0.98 10.69
N ARG A 173 12.68 -0.06 10.07
CA ARG A 173 12.11 0.00 8.71
C ARG A 173 10.81 0.79 8.67
N LEU A 174 9.91 0.57 9.62
CA LEU A 174 8.65 1.31 9.73
C LEU A 174 8.90 2.80 10.00
N ARG A 175 9.82 3.15 10.92
CA ARG A 175 10.23 4.54 11.17
C ARG A 175 10.78 5.23 9.93
N ARG A 176 11.55 4.52 9.09
CA ARG A 176 12.02 5.08 7.81
C ARG A 176 10.88 5.30 6.81
N GLY A 177 9.97 4.33 6.69
CA GLY A 177 8.79 4.46 5.82
C GLY A 177 7.91 5.64 6.20
N GLU A 178 7.67 5.83 7.49
CA GLU A 178 6.90 6.96 8.03
C GLU A 178 7.54 8.30 7.67
N ARG A 179 8.86 8.45 7.86
CA ARG A 179 9.59 9.68 7.47
C ARG A 179 9.50 9.96 5.98
N TRP A 180 9.63 8.92 5.14
CA TRP A 180 9.56 9.06 3.70
C TRP A 180 8.16 9.50 3.23
N LEU A 181 7.11 8.91 3.79
CA LEU A 181 5.73 9.30 3.47
C LEU A 181 5.40 10.72 3.91
N ARG A 182 5.88 11.15 5.09
CA ARG A 182 5.72 12.54 5.57
C ARG A 182 6.42 13.51 4.61
N GLY A 183 7.69 13.27 4.27
CA GLY A 183 8.45 14.10 3.34
C GLY A 183 7.85 14.16 1.93
N ALA A 184 7.37 13.03 1.40
CA ALA A 184 6.69 12.98 0.09
C ALA A 184 5.35 13.76 0.12
N GLY A 185 4.60 13.68 1.22
CA GLY A 185 3.37 14.44 1.41
C GLY A 185 3.61 15.95 1.46
N ASP A 186 4.68 16.38 2.13
CA ASP A 186 5.07 17.78 2.23
C ASP A 186 5.56 18.33 0.88
N LEU A 187 6.34 17.55 0.12
CA LEU A 187 6.76 17.90 -1.25
C LEU A 187 5.57 18.01 -2.20
N ALA A 188 4.62 17.07 -2.14
CA ALA A 188 3.42 17.13 -2.98
C ALA A 188 2.53 18.34 -2.64
N ARG A 189 2.47 18.74 -1.36
CA ARG A 189 1.75 19.95 -0.93
C ARG A 189 2.45 21.21 -1.42
N ALA A 190 3.78 21.27 -1.30
CA ALA A 190 4.58 22.38 -1.80
C ALA A 190 4.45 22.54 -3.33
N GLY A 191 4.56 21.44 -4.08
CA GLY A 191 4.38 21.44 -5.54
C GLY A 191 2.99 21.92 -5.98
N ARG A 192 1.92 21.48 -5.30
CA ARG A 192 0.56 21.99 -5.57
C ARG A 192 0.45 23.49 -5.30
N SER A 193 0.97 23.96 -4.17
CA SER A 193 0.95 25.40 -3.85
C SER A 193 1.75 26.24 -4.85
N PHE A 194 2.83 25.69 -5.42
CA PHE A 194 3.60 26.32 -6.46
C PHE A 194 2.84 26.38 -7.80
N ILE A 195 2.18 25.29 -8.19
CA ILE A 195 1.34 25.24 -9.41
C ILE A 195 0.14 26.18 -9.28
N GLU A 196 -0.53 26.21 -8.13
CA GLU A 196 -1.64 27.14 -7.88
C GLU A 196 -1.17 28.61 -7.82
N GLY A 197 0.02 28.86 -7.28
CA GLY A 197 0.66 30.17 -7.29
C GLY A 197 0.98 30.64 -8.72
N LEU A 198 1.56 29.77 -9.54
CA LEU A 198 1.84 30.04 -10.94
C LEU A 198 0.55 30.25 -11.75
N GLY A 199 -0.49 29.46 -11.48
CA GLY A 199 -1.81 29.60 -12.08
C GLY A 199 -2.47 30.96 -11.76
N ARG A 200 -2.36 31.42 -10.52
CA ARG A 200 -2.83 32.77 -10.11
C ARG A 200 -2.03 33.89 -10.78
N VAL A 201 -0.71 33.75 -10.91
CA VAL A 201 0.15 34.72 -11.62
C VAL A 201 -0.20 34.80 -13.11
N LEU A 202 -0.46 33.66 -13.76
CA LEU A 202 -0.84 33.61 -15.17
C LEU A 202 -2.28 34.12 -15.40
N ALA A 203 -3.22 33.82 -14.51
CA ALA A 203 -4.59 34.32 -14.57
C ALA A 203 -4.68 35.84 -14.34
N GLY A 204 -3.91 36.39 -13.38
CA GLY A 204 -3.82 37.83 -13.14
C GLY A 204 -3.23 38.62 -14.32
N ARG A 205 -2.47 37.95 -15.20
CA ARG A 205 -1.91 38.55 -16.42
C ARG A 205 -2.93 38.67 -17.56
N LYS A 206 -3.94 37.78 -17.63
CA LYS A 206 -5.03 37.87 -18.61
C LYS A 206 -6.01 38.99 -18.28
N GLN A 207 -6.30 39.21 -16.99
CA GLN A 207 -7.25 40.23 -16.55
C GLN A 207 -6.75 41.68 -16.74
N LYS A 208 -5.42 41.87 -16.84
CA LYS A 208 -4.82 43.18 -17.14
C LYS A 208 -4.82 43.54 -18.63
N THR A 209 -5.15 42.59 -19.51
CA THR A 209 -5.16 42.78 -20.97
C THR A 209 -6.57 43.09 -21.52
N GLU A 210 -7.64 42.83 -20.76
CA GLU A 210 -9.03 43.11 -21.17
C GLU A 210 -9.77 44.01 -20.16
N ALA A 211 -9.48 45.31 -20.17
CA ALA A 211 -10.37 46.39 -19.67
C ALA A 211 -9.90 47.75 -20.25
N PRO A 212 -10.80 48.69 -20.60
CA PRO A 212 -10.91 49.19 -21.96
C PRO A 212 -10.18 50.51 -22.25
N ALA A 213 -9.84 50.71 -23.52
CA ALA A 213 -9.69 52.03 -24.11
C ALA A 213 -11.06 52.71 -24.17
N GLU A 214 -11.21 53.82 -23.43
CA GLU A 214 -11.87 55.07 -23.84
C GLU A 214 -12.46 55.82 -22.63
N ALA A 215 -11.88 56.99 -22.30
CA ALA A 215 -12.58 58.17 -21.81
C ALA A 215 -11.57 59.31 -21.58
N SER A 216 -11.39 60.13 -22.62
CA SER A 216 -10.81 61.47 -22.51
C SER A 216 -11.70 62.34 -21.60
N LYS A 217 -11.11 62.92 -20.55
CA LYS A 217 -11.74 63.89 -19.63
C LYS A 217 -12.18 65.17 -20.37
N PRO A 218 -13.22 65.87 -19.88
CA PRO A 218 -13.28 67.32 -19.96
C PRO A 218 -12.73 67.95 -18.66
N ALA A 219 -11.96 69.02 -18.79
CA ALA A 219 -11.66 69.94 -17.70
C ALA A 219 -11.98 71.36 -18.18
N ALA A 220 -12.90 72.02 -17.47
CA ALA A 220 -13.33 73.37 -17.69
C ALA A 220 -12.29 74.38 -17.17
N ALA A 221 -12.09 75.49 -17.91
CA ALA A 221 -11.77 76.80 -17.34
C ALA A 221 -12.01 77.93 -18.38
N THR A 222 -13.05 78.73 -18.12
CA THR A 222 -13.14 80.21 -18.23
C THR A 222 -12.58 80.96 -19.45
N ALA A 223 -13.45 81.63 -20.22
CA ALA A 223 -13.40 83.09 -20.50
C ALA A 223 -14.68 83.58 -21.22
N THR A 224 -14.99 84.85 -21.01
CA THR A 224 -16.27 85.59 -21.14
C THR A 224 -16.58 86.13 -22.58
N PRO A 225 -17.59 87.01 -22.82
CA PRO A 225 -18.62 86.80 -23.85
C PRO A 225 -18.51 87.75 -25.07
N THR A 226 -19.26 87.52 -26.15
CA THR A 226 -19.78 88.60 -27.02
C THR A 226 -20.79 88.11 -28.06
N ASN A 227 -22.02 88.66 -27.96
CA ASN A 227 -22.91 89.22 -28.99
C ASN A 227 -23.11 88.59 -30.39
N GLY A 228 -24.39 88.61 -30.81
CA GLY A 228 -24.83 88.76 -32.21
C GLY A 228 -25.75 87.63 -32.66
N SER A 229 -27.09 87.76 -32.54
CA SER A 229 -28.01 88.39 -33.52
C SER A 229 -28.48 87.44 -34.64
N GLY A 230 -29.82 87.34 -34.77
CA GLY A 230 -30.52 86.99 -36.02
C GLY A 230 -31.17 85.60 -36.00
N THR A 231 -32.46 85.47 -35.67
CA THR A 231 -33.67 85.62 -36.52
C THR A 231 -33.84 84.60 -37.65
N SER A 232 -35.08 84.11 -37.73
CA SER A 232 -35.81 83.54 -38.89
C SER A 232 -35.98 82.02 -38.85
N THR A 233 -37.09 81.46 -38.35
CA THR A 233 -38.45 81.30 -38.93
C THR A 233 -38.56 80.54 -40.25
N ALA A 234 -39.59 79.68 -40.27
CA ALA A 234 -40.35 79.05 -41.37
C ALA A 234 -40.09 77.53 -41.45
N SER A 235 -40.99 76.70 -40.92
CA SER A 235 -42.29 76.27 -41.49
C SER A 235 -42.13 75.19 -42.54
#